data_AF-M0H1J8-F1
#
_entry.id   AF-M0H1J8-F1
#
_cell.length_a   1.000
_cell.length_b   1.000
_cell.length_c   1.000
_cell.angle_alpha   90.00
_cell.angle_beta   90.00
_cell.angle_gamma   90.00
#
_symmetry.space_group_name_H-M   'P 1'
#
loop_
_entity.id
_entity.type
_entity.pdbx_description
1 polymer ?
#
loop_
_entity_poly.entity_id
_entity_poly.type
_entity_poly.pdbx_seq_one_letter_code
_entity_poly.pdbx_strand_id
1 'polypeptide(L)' 'METRLIRVEREMNDHGAMTVRVAETGELRTVVACATSDLRARLASATVGSEFPLRLAPSPGRGNSWVALGR' A
#
# COMPACT_ATOMS: atom_id res chain seq x y z
N MET A 1 -2.80 -5.22 -12.50
CA MET A 1 -2.98 -4.11 -11.54
C MET A 1 -4.44 -4.09 -11.13
N GLU A 2 -4.75 -3.60 -9.94
CA GLU A 2 -6.13 -3.45 -9.45
C GLU A 2 -6.26 -2.25 -8.52
N THR A 3 -7.45 -1.68 -8.41
CA THR A 3 -7.78 -0.64 -7.42
C THR A 3 -8.63 -1.26 -6.33
N ARG A 4 -8.19 -1.15 -5.07
CA ARG A 4 -8.91 -1.69 -3.90
C ARG A 4 -9.02 -0.62 -2.83
N LEU A 5 -10.13 -0.64 -2.08
CA LEU A 5 -10.19 0.07 -0.80
C LEU A 5 -9.26 -0.64 0.18
N ILE A 6 -8.30 0.08 0.74
CA ILE A 6 -7.38 -0.45 1.74
C ILE A 6 -7.51 0.27 3.06
N ARG A 7 -7.15 -0.42 4.14
CA ARG A 7 -6.94 0.13 5.48
C ARG A 7 -5.47 0.02 5.85
N VAL A 8 -4.88 1.07 6.41
CA VAL A 8 -3.50 1.02 6.93
C VAL A 8 -3.48 0.21 8.23
N GLU A 9 -2.74 -0.90 8.24
CA GLU A 9 -2.54 -1.74 9.43
C GLU A 9 -1.20 -1.43 10.11
N ARG A 10 -0.18 -1.08 9.32
CA ARG A 10 1.10 -0.56 9.80
C ARG A 10 1.53 0.59 8.90
N GLU A 11 1.91 1.69 9.54
CA GLU A 11 2.44 2.88 8.88
C GLU A 11 3.71 2.56 8.09
N MET A 12 4.09 3.49 7.21
CA MET A 12 5.31 3.36 6.44
C MET A 12 6.52 3.42 7.38
N ASN A 13 7.38 2.41 7.31
CA ASN A 13 8.64 2.38 8.06
C ASN A 13 9.77 3.15 7.33
N ASP A 14 10.94 3.25 7.97
CA ASP A 14 12.12 3.95 7.43
C ASP A 14 12.66 3.33 6.12
N HIS A 15 12.26 2.11 5.79
CA HIS A 15 12.57 1.46 4.51
C HIS A 15 11.53 1.76 3.42
N GLY A 16 10.46 2.50 3.72
CA GLY A 16 9.38 2.80 2.80
C GLY A 16 8.35 1.69 2.62
N ALA A 17 8.36 0.68 3.49
CA ALA A 17 7.40 -0.40 3.47
C ALA A 17 6.22 -0.12 4.40
N MET A 18 5.01 -0.47 3.97
CA MET A 18 3.75 -0.25 4.68
C MET A 18 2.89 -1.52 4.61
N THR A 19 2.13 -1.83 5.65
CA THR A 19 1.18 -2.96 5.63
C THR A 19 -0.25 -2.44 5.54
N VAL A 20 -0.99 -2.95 4.56
CA VAL A 20 -2.39 -2.59 4.34
C VAL A 20 -3.27 -3.83 4.35
N ARG A 21 -4.52 -3.68 4.79
CA ARG A 21 -5.57 -4.68 4.67
C ARG A 21 -6.51 -4.29 3.53
N VAL A 22 -6.81 -5.21 2.62
CA VAL A 22 -7.86 -5.04 1.61
C VAL A 22 -9.22 -5.12 2.30
N ALA A 23 -10.04 -4.08 2.19
CA ALA A 23 -11.30 -4.00 2.92
C ALA A 23 -12.30 -5.11 2.54
N GLU A 24 -12.33 -5.49 1.26
CA GLU A 24 -13.26 -6.50 0.73
C GLU A 24 -12.94 -7.93 1.19
N THR A 25 -11.65 -8.27 1.28
CA THR A 25 -11.21 -9.66 1.49
C THR A 25 -10.53 -9.90 2.84
N GLY A 26 -10.16 -8.83 3.54
CA GLY A 26 -9.33 -8.91 4.74
C GLY A 26 -7.86 -9.27 4.46
N GLU A 27 -7.47 -9.45 3.20
CA GLU A 27 -6.12 -9.81 2.80
C GLU A 27 -5.11 -8.74 3.24
N LEU A 28 -4.06 -9.16 3.96
CA LEU A 28 -2.94 -8.28 4.28
C LEU A 28 -1.97 -8.23 3.10
N ARG A 29 -1.44 -7.04 2.81
CA ARG A 29 -0.47 -6.81 1.74
C ARG A 29 0.64 -5.89 2.21
N THR A 30 1.87 -6.17 1.79
CA THR A 30 3.02 -5.30 2.08
C THR A 30 3.31 -4.44 0.85
N VAL A 31 3.04 -3.14 0.94
CA VAL A 31 3.43 -2.17 -0.08
C VAL A 31 4.91 -1.85 0.13
N VAL A 32 5.73 -2.08 -0.90
CA VAL A 32 7.21 -1.94 -0.83
C VAL A 32 7.75 -0.85 -1.75
N ALA A 33 6.94 -0.36 -2.69
CA ALA A 33 7.33 0.68 -3.63
C ALA A 33 6.12 1.53 -4.02
N CYS A 34 6.40 2.76 -4.47
CA CYS A 34 5.42 3.69 -5.02
C CYS A 34 5.88 4.12 -6.41
N ALA A 35 4.95 4.28 -7.34
CA ALA A 35 5.25 4.72 -8.71
C ALA A 35 5.83 6.14 -8.76
N THR A 36 5.51 6.99 -7.77
CA THR A 36 6.00 8.38 -7.68
C THR A 36 6.39 8.76 -6.26
N SER A 37 7.27 9.75 -6.13
CA SER A 37 7.67 10.34 -4.85
C SER A 37 6.51 11.01 -4.12
N ASP A 38 5.60 11.67 -4.84
CA ASP A 38 4.41 12.32 -4.26
C ASP A 38 3.46 11.30 -3.64
N LEU A 39 3.26 10.16 -4.31
CA LEU A 39 2.47 9.07 -3.76
C LEU A 39 3.12 8.50 -2.50
N ARG A 40 4.45 8.32 -2.53
CA ARG A 40 5.20 7.88 -1.34
C ARG A 40 5.00 8.84 -0.18
N ALA A 41 5.12 10.15 -0.40
CA ALA A 41 4.93 11.17 0.64
C ALA A 41 3.50 11.13 1.22
N ARG A 42 2.48 11.00 0.37
CA ARG A 42 1.08 10.86 0.80
C ARG A 42 0.82 9.60 1.62
N LEU A 43 1.43 8.47 1.24
CA LEU A 43 1.31 7.23 2.00
C LEU A 43 2.11 7.27 3.29
N ALA A 44 3.24 7.99 3.31
CA ALA A 44 4.03 8.19 4.53
C ALA A 44 3.31 9.04 5.58
N SER A 45 2.38 9.91 5.17
CA SER A 45 1.54 10.68 6.10
C SER A 45 0.26 9.95 6.52
N ALA A 46 0.01 8.74 6.00
CA ALA A 46 -1.17 7.97 6.37
C ALA A 46 -0.95 7.25 7.70
N THR A 47 -1.89 7.38 8.63
CA THR A 47 -1.82 6.76 9.96
C THR A 47 -2.55 5.42 9.99
N VAL A 48 -2.21 4.57 10.97
CA VAL A 48 -2.95 3.32 11.21
C VAL A 48 -4.45 3.58 11.30
N GLY A 49 -5.25 2.74 10.63
CA GLY A 49 -6.70 2.87 10.55
C GLY A 49 -7.22 3.75 9.43
N SER A 50 -6.36 4.52 8.76
CA SER A 50 -6.74 5.30 7.57
C SER A 50 -7.24 4.38 6.46
N GLU A 51 -8.34 4.76 5.82
CA GLU A 51 -8.94 4.02 4.70
C GLU A 51 -9.01 4.87 3.43
N PHE A 52 -8.56 4.31 2.31
CA PHE A 52 -8.60 4.99 1.01
C PHE A 52 -8.42 4.01 -0.16
N PRO A 53 -8.91 4.34 -1.36
CA PRO A 53 -8.65 3.56 -2.55
C PRO A 53 -7.18 3.67 -2.96
N LEU A 54 -6.56 2.55 -3.28
CA LEU A 54 -5.18 2.47 -3.75
C LEU A 54 -5.07 1.53 -4.95
N ARG A 55 -4.45 2.00 -6.04
CA ARG A 55 -4.09 1.13 -7.16
C ARG A 55 -2.81 0.38 -6.83
N LEU A 56 -2.86 -0.94 -6.97
CA LEU A 56 -1.82 -1.87 -6.57
C LEU A 56 -1.47 -2.81 -7.73
N ALA A 57 -0.19 -3.18 -7.82
CA ALA A 57 0.27 -4.28 -8.66
C ALA A 57 1.22 -5.18 -7.86
N PRO A 58 1.21 -6.50 -8.10
CA PRO A 58 2.17 -7.39 -7.48
C PRO A 58 3.59 -7.00 -7.90
N SER A 59 4.52 -7.00 -6.96
CA SER A 59 5.94 -6.83 -7.25
C SER A 59 6.50 -8.11 -7.86
N PRO A 60 7.20 -8.06 -9.00
CA PRO A 60 7.82 -9.25 -9.58
C PRO A 60 8.76 -9.95 -8.59
N GLY A 61 8.67 -11.28 -8.50
CA GLY A 61 9.61 -12.12 -7.75
C GLY A 61 9.52 -12.06 -6.22
N ARG A 62 8.55 -11.36 -5.62
CA ARG A 62 8.35 -11.33 -4.16
C ARG A 62 6.88 -11.56 -3.81
N GLY A 63 6.62 -12.62 -3.04
CA GLY A 63 5.28 -13.13 -2.68
C GLY A 63 4.22 -12.05 -2.39
N ASN A 64 4.04 -11.70 -1.12
CA ASN A 64 3.02 -10.72 -0.73
C ASN A 64 3.53 -9.26 -0.79
N SER A 65 4.33 -8.93 -1.80
CA SER A 65 4.90 -7.59 -1.99
C SER A 65 4.20 -6.87 -3.14
N TRP A 66 3.85 -5.61 -2.90
CA TRP A 66 3.02 -4.83 -3.81
C TRP A 66 3.60 -3.45 -4.08
N VAL A 67 3.34 -2.94 -5.28
CA VAL A 67 3.70 -1.60 -5.72
C VAL A 67 2.44 -0.74 -5.75
N ALA A 68 2.48 0.41 -5.10
CA ALA A 68 1.43 1.42 -5.15
C ALA A 68 1.60 2.27 -6.42
N LEU A 69 0.55 2.38 -7.23
CA LEU A 69 0.59 3.05 -8.54
C LEU A 69 -0.10 4.42 -8.56
N GLY A 70 -0.77 4.81 -7.48
CA GLY A 70 -1.55 6.04 -7.37
C GLY A 70 -3.04 5.78 -7.46
N ARG A 71 -3.84 6.84 -7.62
CA ARG A 71 -5.26 6.71 -7.95
C ARG A 71 -5.43 6.78 -9.46
#